data_AF-A0A2T3P0U5-F1
#
_entry.id   AF-A0A2T3P0U5-F1
#
_cell.length_a   1.000
_cell.length_b   1.000
_cell.length_c   1.000
_cell.angle_alpha   90.00
_cell.angle_beta   90.00
_cell.angle_gamma   90.00
#
_symmetry.space_group_name_H-M   'P 1'
#
loop_
_entity.id
_entity.type
_entity.pdbx_description
1 polymer ?
#
loop_
_entity_poly.entity_id
_entity_poly.type
_entity_poly.pdbx_seq_one_letter_code
_entity_poly.pdbx_strand_id
1 'polypeptide(L)'
;MRIQSKKALLLASSLTFIISGCSSTPETIRKTGEYSFYDSTLSFISLNDTRSNGAVVDKGVFYPKSAYSFTYRYCSTSEQNAQNDIAEYQDLAKRVCDANAGQLIHQPSGTWCVSNANTFDERPIFSARISSTALWADLCLDGPFVTLKVTENTTAPQDEWYQSAQILGYQPYHPQRQLVSPAVVSSTLYQAPTTSGSSNTWSDESQFIYSNVGATVCIYDHPQGAPSGYTYRGQVHSVNSGMVKVLATEKLQGDIRTAPAFKRLEWHREAYITASASSWFVCS
;
A
#
# COMPACT_ATOMS: atom_id res chain seq x y z
N MET A 1 -14.50 95.62 2.29
CA MET A 1 -15.36 95.23 3.44
C MET A 1 -15.97 93.87 3.13
N ARG A 2 -15.96 92.95 4.11
CA ARG A 2 -16.28 91.51 4.10
C ARG A 2 -15.17 90.53 3.68
N ILE A 3 -14.72 89.84 4.73
CA ILE A 3 -13.86 88.67 4.87
C ILE A 3 -14.66 87.41 4.57
N GLN A 4 -14.01 86.37 4.03
CA GLN A 4 -14.08 84.93 4.37
C GLN A 4 -13.55 84.12 3.16
N SER A 5 -12.90 82.95 3.26
CA SER A 5 -12.24 82.18 4.31
C SER A 5 -11.67 80.94 3.58
N LYS A 6 -10.41 80.60 3.87
CA LYS A 6 -9.77 79.26 3.88
C LYS A 6 -10.30 78.16 2.94
N LYS A 7 -9.38 77.55 2.16
CA LYS A 7 -8.84 76.19 2.43
C LYS A 7 -7.75 75.81 1.42
N ALA A 8 -6.63 75.34 1.96
CA ALA A 8 -5.58 74.60 1.25
C ALA A 8 -5.84 73.09 1.41
N LEU A 9 -5.57 72.30 0.35
CA LEU A 9 -5.30 70.86 0.37
C LEU A 9 -4.77 70.49 -1.03
N LEU A 10 -3.45 70.35 -1.25
CA LEU A 10 -2.64 69.11 -1.21
C LEU A 10 -2.94 68.07 -2.33
N LEU A 11 -1.95 67.97 -3.23
CA LEU A 11 -1.42 66.85 -4.03
C LEU A 11 -2.16 65.50 -4.04
N ALA A 12 -2.26 64.88 -5.22
CA ALA A 12 -1.45 63.70 -5.59
C ALA A 12 -1.65 63.28 -7.06
N SER A 13 -0.54 63.02 -7.75
CA SER A 13 -0.45 62.53 -9.13
C SER A 13 -1.02 61.13 -9.31
N SER A 14 -1.78 60.95 -10.39
CA SER A 14 -2.30 59.67 -10.86
C SER A 14 -1.17 58.81 -11.46
N LEU A 15 -0.71 57.79 -10.72
CA LEU A 15 0.14 56.73 -11.25
C LEU A 15 -0.74 55.50 -11.52
N THR A 16 -1.04 55.24 -12.79
CA THR A 16 -1.84 54.08 -13.22
C THR A 16 -0.95 52.83 -13.21
N PHE A 17 -1.02 52.03 -12.14
CA PHE A 17 -0.44 50.69 -12.11
C PHE A 17 -1.34 49.73 -12.89
N ILE A 18 -0.83 49.20 -14.00
CA ILE A 18 -1.44 48.05 -14.69
C ILE A 18 -1.15 46.82 -13.83
N ILE A 19 -2.10 46.43 -13.00
CA ILE A 19 -2.07 45.14 -12.30
C ILE A 19 -2.48 44.09 -13.33
N SER A 20 -1.50 43.43 -13.93
CA SER A 20 -1.67 42.12 -14.54
C SER A 20 -1.87 41.10 -13.40
N GLY A 21 -3.11 41.00 -12.93
CA GLY A 21 -3.53 39.92 -12.05
C GLY A 21 -3.62 38.64 -12.87
N CYS A 22 -2.52 37.87 -12.87
CA CYS A 22 -2.54 36.46 -13.26
C CYS A 22 -3.72 35.78 -12.56
N SER A 23 -4.55 35.12 -13.35
CA SER A 23 -5.56 34.19 -12.86
C SER A 23 -4.82 33.09 -12.09
N SER A 24 -4.78 33.23 -10.76
CA SER A 24 -4.49 32.12 -9.88
C SER A 24 -5.73 31.24 -9.86
N THR A 25 -5.67 30.15 -10.62
CA THR A 25 -6.36 28.92 -10.23
C THR A 25 -6.13 28.68 -8.74
N PRO A 26 -7.14 28.24 -7.96
CA PRO A 26 -6.96 28.01 -6.55
C PRO A 26 -5.94 26.87 -6.39
N GLU A 27 -4.72 27.29 -6.08
CA GLU A 27 -3.63 26.47 -5.64
C GLU A 27 -4.13 25.82 -4.34
N THR A 28 -4.47 24.54 -4.37
CA THR A 28 -4.70 23.74 -3.16
C THR A 28 -3.36 23.57 -2.46
N ILE A 29 -2.87 24.66 -1.88
CA ILE A 29 -1.72 24.70 -0.98
C ILE A 29 -2.19 24.01 0.30
N ARG A 30 -1.58 22.87 0.61
CA ARG A 30 -1.64 22.22 1.93
C ARG A 30 -1.72 23.28 3.02
N LYS A 31 -2.72 23.18 3.90
CA LYS A 31 -2.85 24.13 5.01
C LYS A 31 -1.60 24.00 5.88
N THR A 32 -1.01 25.13 6.26
CA THR A 32 0.07 25.19 7.25
C THR A 32 -0.33 24.40 8.50
N GLY A 33 0.37 23.30 8.79
CA GLY A 33 0.09 22.40 9.92
C GLY A 33 -0.33 20.97 9.53
N GLU A 34 -0.55 20.66 8.25
CA GLU A 34 -0.79 19.28 7.80
C GLU A 34 0.51 18.47 7.78
N TYR A 35 0.56 17.38 8.56
CA TYR A 35 1.70 16.50 8.64
C TYR A 35 1.64 15.45 7.53
N SER A 36 2.65 15.47 6.66
CA SER A 36 2.87 14.46 5.63
C SER A 36 3.25 13.14 6.28
N PHE A 37 2.45 12.09 6.08
CA PHE A 37 2.76 10.76 6.61
C PHE A 37 3.92 10.11 5.85
N TYR A 38 4.07 10.43 4.57
CA TYR A 38 5.23 10.10 3.75
C TYR A 38 6.52 10.64 4.37
N ASP A 39 6.58 11.92 4.70
CA ASP A 39 7.78 12.52 5.30
C ASP A 39 8.06 11.93 6.70
N SER A 40 6.99 11.72 7.49
CA SER A 40 7.07 11.05 8.79
C SER A 40 7.62 9.62 8.65
N THR A 41 7.24 8.90 7.59
CA THR A 41 7.75 7.56 7.28
C THR A 41 9.22 7.59 6.89
N LEU A 42 9.65 8.57 6.08
CA LEU A 42 11.07 8.75 5.75
C LEU A 42 11.90 9.06 7.00
N SER A 43 11.38 9.91 7.89
CA SER A 43 12.03 10.16 9.19
C SER A 43 12.13 8.88 10.03
N PHE A 44 11.04 8.11 10.15
CA PHE A 44 11.04 6.82 10.85
C PHE A 44 12.09 5.84 10.32
N ILE A 45 12.29 5.79 8.99
CA ILE A 45 13.32 4.97 8.34
C ILE A 45 14.73 5.49 8.68
N SER A 46 14.94 6.81 8.64
CA SER A 46 16.27 7.41 8.86
C SER A 46 16.78 7.35 10.31
N LEU A 47 15.89 7.17 11.29
CA LEU A 47 16.24 7.16 12.71
C LEU A 47 16.93 5.87 13.19
N ASN A 48 17.02 4.85 12.34
CA ASN A 48 17.58 3.55 12.68
C ASN A 48 18.33 2.96 11.49
N ASP A 49 19.61 2.62 11.69
CA ASP A 49 20.49 2.10 10.63
C ASP A 49 20.01 0.77 10.02
N THR A 50 19.30 -0.06 10.78
CA THR A 50 18.68 -1.28 10.26
C THR A 50 17.59 -0.94 9.26
N ARG A 51 16.79 0.09 9.57
CA ARG A 51 15.69 0.55 8.70
C ARG A 51 16.25 1.23 7.46
N SER A 52 17.26 2.09 7.60
CA SER A 52 17.83 2.86 6.48
C SER A 52 18.54 2.01 5.42
N ASN A 53 19.00 0.80 5.79
CA ASN A 53 19.61 -0.18 4.90
C ASN A 53 18.60 -1.01 4.07
N GLY A 54 17.32 -0.61 4.05
CA GLY A 54 16.31 -1.22 3.20
C GLY A 54 16.27 -0.67 1.76
N ALA A 55 15.28 -1.12 1.00
CA ALA A 55 15.06 -0.73 -0.38
C ALA A 55 13.58 -0.44 -0.66
N VAL A 56 13.34 0.44 -1.62
CA VAL A 56 12.00 0.66 -2.21
C VAL A 56 11.66 -0.54 -3.08
N VAL A 57 10.56 -1.25 -2.76
CA VAL A 57 10.20 -2.54 -3.38
C VAL A 57 9.07 -2.45 -4.42
N ASP A 58 8.17 -1.49 -4.28
CA ASP A 58 7.13 -1.22 -5.29
C ASP A 58 7.34 0.19 -5.82
N LYS A 59 8.08 0.29 -6.92
CA LYS A 59 8.18 1.50 -7.73
C LYS A 59 7.01 1.45 -8.70
N GLY A 60 5.83 1.86 -8.24
CA GLY A 60 4.64 1.86 -9.10
C GLY A 60 4.97 2.50 -10.43
N VAL A 61 4.93 1.73 -11.52
CA VAL A 61 5.32 2.21 -12.86
C VAL A 61 4.16 2.94 -13.55
N PHE A 62 2.97 2.80 -12.98
CA PHE A 62 1.71 3.33 -13.52
C PHE A 62 1.04 4.24 -12.49
N TYR A 63 0.51 5.36 -12.97
CA TYR A 63 -0.40 6.20 -12.19
C TYR A 63 -1.67 5.39 -11.87
N PRO A 64 -2.26 5.48 -10.66
CA PRO A 64 -1.93 6.39 -9.56
C PRO A 64 -0.80 5.93 -8.61
N LYS A 65 -0.26 4.70 -8.76
CA LYS A 65 0.76 4.17 -7.83
C LYS A 65 2.08 4.95 -7.89
N SER A 66 2.53 5.31 -9.09
CA SER A 66 3.78 6.07 -9.29
C SER A 66 3.79 7.43 -8.59
N ALA A 67 2.62 8.03 -8.42
CA ALA A 67 2.46 9.37 -7.87
C ALA A 67 2.14 9.38 -6.37
N TYR A 68 1.39 8.39 -5.88
CA TYR A 68 0.81 8.44 -4.53
C TYR A 68 1.16 7.27 -3.63
N SER A 69 1.88 6.25 -4.11
CA SER A 69 2.20 5.05 -3.32
C SER A 69 3.70 4.90 -3.12
N PHE A 70 4.09 4.63 -1.87
CA PHE A 70 5.46 4.37 -1.47
C PHE A 70 5.51 3.05 -0.71
N THR A 71 6.34 2.10 -1.17
CA THR A 71 6.54 0.82 -0.46
C THR A 71 8.02 0.59 -0.22
N TYR A 72 8.39 0.38 1.03
CA TYR A 72 9.77 0.23 1.47
C TYR A 72 9.92 -1.04 2.31
N ARG A 73 11.00 -1.79 2.09
CA ARG A 73 11.27 -3.04 2.79
C ARG A 73 12.69 -3.05 3.32
N TYR A 74 12.86 -3.46 4.57
CA TYR A 74 14.17 -3.65 5.18
C TYR A 74 14.24 -4.99 5.94
N CYS A 75 15.46 -5.43 6.20
CA CYS A 75 15.77 -6.64 6.95
C CYS A 75 15.86 -6.29 8.43
N SER A 76 14.98 -6.84 9.28
CA SER A 76 15.07 -6.60 10.73
C SER A 76 16.14 -7.49 11.36
N THR A 77 16.71 -7.05 12.48
CA THR A 77 17.77 -7.76 13.21
C THR A 77 17.27 -8.81 14.22
N SER A 78 15.95 -8.92 14.40
CA SER A 78 15.30 -10.03 15.12
C SER A 78 13.77 -9.95 14.94
N GLU A 79 13.06 -11.03 15.27
CA GLU A 79 11.59 -11.01 15.35
C GLU A 79 11.08 -9.97 16.36
N GLN A 80 11.74 -9.84 17.51
CA GLN A 80 11.37 -8.87 18.54
C GLN A 80 11.52 -7.44 18.03
N ASN A 81 12.62 -7.13 17.34
CA ASN A 81 12.83 -5.80 16.75
C ASN A 81 11.79 -5.49 15.67
N ALA A 82 11.43 -6.48 14.85
CA ALA A 82 10.36 -6.32 13.87
C ALA A 82 9.01 -6.01 14.55
N GLN A 83 8.67 -6.66 15.66
CA GLN A 83 7.44 -6.37 16.41
C GLN A 83 7.48 -4.98 17.06
N ASN A 84 8.62 -4.57 17.60
CA ASN A 84 8.81 -3.24 18.17
C ASN A 84 8.64 -2.15 17.10
N ASP A 85 9.27 -2.33 15.93
CA ASP A 85 9.13 -1.41 14.79
C ASP A 85 7.67 -1.35 14.29
N ILE A 86 6.96 -2.49 14.28
CA ILE A 86 5.54 -2.54 13.96
C ILE A 86 4.72 -1.69 14.92
N ALA A 87 4.90 -1.86 16.22
CA ALA A 87 4.19 -1.08 17.22
C ALA A 87 4.53 0.43 17.12
N GLU A 88 5.80 0.77 16.95
CA GLU A 88 6.25 2.17 16.83
C GLU A 88 5.63 2.86 15.59
N TYR A 89 5.59 2.16 14.45
CA TYR A 89 5.01 2.68 13.22
C TYR A 89 3.48 2.79 13.28
N GLN A 90 2.83 1.85 13.97
CA GLN A 90 1.40 1.91 14.26
C GLN A 90 1.04 3.17 15.07
N ASP A 91 1.81 3.45 16.12
CA ASP A 91 1.63 4.65 16.92
C ASP A 91 1.94 5.93 16.13
N LEU A 92 2.95 5.91 15.26
CA LEU A 92 3.26 7.02 14.37
C LEU A 92 2.08 7.36 13.46
N ALA A 93 1.47 6.36 12.83
CA ALA A 93 0.31 6.55 11.97
C ALA A 93 -0.89 7.13 12.73
N LYS A 94 -1.13 6.69 13.97
CA LYS A 94 -2.19 7.28 14.82
C LYS A 94 -1.89 8.74 15.15
N ARG A 95 -0.68 9.06 15.63
CA ARG A 95 -0.28 10.44 15.95
C ARG A 95 -0.40 11.39 14.77
N VAL A 96 0.06 10.96 13.59
CA VAL A 96 -0.03 11.78 12.37
C VAL A 96 -1.48 11.93 11.92
N CYS A 97 -2.31 10.89 12.04
CA CYS A 97 -3.73 11.00 11.73
C CYS A 97 -4.46 11.98 12.66
N ASP A 98 -4.21 11.88 13.97
CA ASP A 98 -4.79 12.80 14.97
C ASP A 98 -4.35 14.24 14.75
N ALA A 99 -3.06 14.46 14.44
CA ALA A 99 -2.51 15.78 14.16
C ALA A 99 -3.15 16.43 12.91
N ASN A 100 -3.58 15.61 11.94
CA ASN A 100 -4.33 16.06 10.77
C ASN A 100 -5.85 16.12 11.00
N ALA A 101 -6.31 16.04 12.25
CA ALA A 101 -7.73 15.99 12.64
C ALA A 101 -8.52 14.89 11.92
N GLY A 102 -7.85 13.80 11.57
CA GLY A 102 -8.44 12.62 10.93
C GLY A 102 -8.85 11.55 11.93
N GLN A 103 -9.43 10.48 11.40
CA GLN A 103 -9.75 9.27 12.14
C GLN A 103 -9.25 8.04 11.37
N LEU A 104 -8.60 7.11 12.09
CA LEU A 104 -8.18 5.84 11.50
C LEU A 104 -9.37 4.89 11.34
N ILE A 105 -9.41 4.23 10.18
CA ILE A 105 -10.42 3.23 9.82
C ILE A 105 -9.71 2.00 9.24
N HIS A 106 -10.19 0.82 9.62
CA HIS A 106 -9.63 -0.43 9.09
C HIS A 106 -10.43 -0.92 7.90
N GLN A 107 -9.71 -1.32 6.84
CA GLN A 107 -10.26 -1.96 5.65
C GLN A 107 -9.41 -3.16 5.24
N PRO A 108 -9.97 -4.10 4.46
CA PRO A 108 -9.20 -5.20 3.90
C PRO A 108 -7.97 -4.76 3.08
N SER A 109 -8.03 -3.56 2.48
CA SER A 109 -6.94 -2.98 1.69
C SER A 109 -5.79 -2.43 2.55
N GLY A 110 -6.05 -2.12 3.83
CA GLY A 110 -5.14 -1.37 4.70
C GLY A 110 -5.88 -0.49 5.71
N THR A 111 -5.14 0.16 6.59
CA THR A 111 -5.70 1.23 7.44
C THR A 111 -5.63 2.55 6.69
N TRP A 112 -6.71 3.32 6.76
CA TRP A 112 -6.79 4.66 6.19
C TRP A 112 -7.02 5.68 7.29
N CYS A 113 -6.38 6.84 7.17
CA CYS A 113 -6.75 8.04 7.89
C CYS A 113 -7.72 8.84 7.01
N VAL A 114 -8.88 9.20 7.53
CA VAL A 114 -9.88 10.00 6.81
C VAL A 114 -10.31 11.20 7.63
N SER A 115 -10.64 12.30 6.97
CA SER A 115 -11.41 13.39 7.57
C SER A 115 -12.91 13.07 7.50
N ASN A 116 -13.68 13.61 8.44
CA ASN A 116 -15.15 13.50 8.50
C ASN A 116 -15.65 12.04 8.35
N ALA A 117 -15.02 11.11 9.08
CA ALA A 117 -15.36 9.68 9.02
C ALA A 117 -16.87 9.44 9.18
N ASN A 118 -17.41 8.50 8.39
CA ASN A 118 -18.82 8.14 8.36
C ASN A 118 -19.79 9.28 7.97
N THR A 119 -19.33 10.23 7.15
CA THR A 119 -20.19 11.29 6.58
C THR A 119 -20.09 11.32 5.05
N PHE A 120 -20.99 12.05 4.39
CA PHE A 120 -20.92 12.31 2.94
C PHE A 120 -19.64 13.08 2.54
N ASP A 121 -19.10 13.85 3.46
CA ASP A 121 -17.88 14.65 3.27
C ASP A 121 -16.60 13.90 3.68
N GLU A 122 -16.68 12.57 3.85
CA GLU A 122 -15.52 11.74 4.18
C GLU A 122 -14.49 11.80 3.04
N ARG A 123 -13.23 12.09 3.38
CA ARG A 123 -12.13 12.15 2.41
C ARG A 123 -10.88 11.46 2.96
N PRO A 124 -10.15 10.67 2.14
CA PRO A 124 -8.90 10.06 2.56
C PRO A 124 -7.82 11.13 2.73
N ILE A 125 -7.01 10.98 3.77
CA ILE A 125 -5.80 11.77 4.00
C ILE A 125 -4.59 10.94 3.59
N PHE A 126 -4.43 9.76 4.18
CA PHE A 126 -3.40 8.79 3.81
C PHE A 126 -3.83 7.35 4.15
N SER A 127 -3.09 6.36 3.65
CA SER A 127 -3.10 4.98 4.10
C SER A 127 -1.75 4.59 4.64
N ALA A 128 -1.77 3.78 5.70
CA ALA A 128 -0.59 3.19 6.31
C ALA A 128 -0.79 1.68 6.46
N ARG A 129 0.24 0.91 6.10
CA ARG A 129 0.32 -0.52 6.35
C ARG A 129 1.75 -0.88 6.71
N ILE A 130 1.89 -1.75 7.70
CA ILE A 130 3.16 -2.36 8.06
C ILE A 130 2.94 -3.85 8.30
N SER A 131 3.88 -4.67 7.85
CA SER A 131 3.86 -6.10 8.07
C SER A 131 5.27 -6.65 8.19
N SER A 132 5.47 -7.56 9.13
CA SER A 132 6.60 -8.48 9.11
C SER A 132 6.19 -9.75 8.38
N THR A 133 6.97 -10.13 7.38
CA THR A 133 6.79 -11.41 6.70
C THR A 133 8.11 -12.17 6.73
N ALA A 134 8.11 -13.34 7.37
CA ALA A 134 9.16 -14.32 7.19
C ALA A 134 8.94 -15.04 5.84
N LEU A 135 9.24 -14.35 4.74
CA LEU A 135 9.25 -14.98 3.42
C LEU A 135 10.57 -15.75 3.28
N TRP A 136 10.49 -17.07 3.21
CA TRP A 136 11.64 -17.98 3.06
C TRP A 136 12.34 -17.89 1.68
N ALA A 137 11.91 -16.96 0.82
CA ALA A 137 12.46 -16.72 -0.51
C ALA A 137 13.34 -15.46 -0.59
N ASP A 138 13.31 -14.58 0.41
CA ASP A 138 14.28 -13.49 0.57
C ASP A 138 15.12 -13.82 1.82
N LEU A 139 16.45 -13.77 1.73
CA LEU A 139 17.35 -13.99 2.88
C LEU A 139 17.54 -12.67 3.63
N CYS A 140 16.91 -12.56 4.78
CA CYS A 140 17.30 -11.62 5.82
C CYS A 140 18.01 -12.44 6.90
N LEU A 141 19.34 -12.32 6.97
CA LEU A 141 20.19 -13.20 7.80
C LEU A 141 19.88 -13.07 9.29
N ASP A 142 19.48 -11.86 9.72
CA ASP A 142 19.33 -11.51 11.12
C ASP A 142 17.87 -11.52 11.60
N GLY A 143 16.86 -11.67 10.73
CA GLY A 143 15.45 -11.63 11.13
C GLY A 143 14.43 -11.64 9.98
N PRO A 144 13.17 -11.25 10.22
CA PRO A 144 12.16 -11.18 9.16
C PRO A 144 12.26 -9.87 8.35
N PHE A 145 11.71 -9.86 7.14
CA PHE A 145 11.50 -8.62 6.41
C PHE A 145 10.36 -7.82 7.01
N VAL A 146 10.60 -6.53 7.20
CA VAL A 146 9.55 -5.55 7.51
C VAL A 146 9.25 -4.76 6.26
N THR A 147 7.98 -4.72 5.85
CA THR A 147 7.51 -3.95 4.69
C THR A 147 6.56 -2.86 5.16
N LEU A 148 6.90 -1.61 4.84
CA LEU A 148 6.10 -0.41 5.01
C LEU A 148 5.39 -0.12 3.69
N LYS A 149 4.11 0.27 3.74
CA LYS A 149 3.39 0.82 2.60
C LYS A 149 2.62 2.07 3.02
N VAL A 150 2.86 3.14 2.28
CA VAL A 150 2.19 4.43 2.41
C VAL A 150 1.43 4.69 1.11
N THR A 151 0.23 5.23 1.24
CA THR A 151 -0.49 5.82 0.12
C THR A 151 -0.99 7.19 0.54
N GLU A 152 -0.47 8.24 -0.06
CA GLU A 152 -0.77 9.62 0.32
C GLU A 152 -0.63 10.51 -0.91
N ASN A 153 -1.51 11.51 -0.99
CA ASN A 153 -1.30 12.61 -1.90
C ASN A 153 -0.95 13.88 -1.14
N THR A 154 0.10 14.50 -1.62
CA THR A 154 0.76 15.65 -1.03
C THR A 154 0.43 16.94 -1.77
N THR A 155 -0.02 16.85 -3.03
CA THR A 155 -0.05 18.00 -3.94
C THR A 155 -1.17 18.01 -4.97
N ALA A 156 -1.76 16.85 -5.33
CA ALA A 156 -2.82 16.79 -6.34
C ALA A 156 -4.16 17.35 -5.82
N PRO A 157 -5.05 17.83 -6.71
CA PRO A 157 -6.39 18.27 -6.35
C PRO A 157 -7.19 17.22 -5.57
N GLN A 158 -8.08 17.66 -4.69
CA GLN A 158 -8.81 16.79 -3.75
C GLN A 158 -9.67 15.72 -4.45
N ASP A 159 -10.30 16.06 -5.58
CA ASP A 159 -11.13 15.11 -6.35
C ASP A 159 -10.28 14.05 -7.07
N GLU A 160 -9.15 14.45 -7.65
CA GLU A 160 -8.18 13.55 -8.28
C GLU A 160 -7.59 12.59 -7.24
N TRP A 161 -7.28 13.11 -6.06
CA TRP A 161 -6.81 12.29 -4.95
C TRP A 161 -7.87 11.30 -4.50
N TYR A 162 -9.12 11.74 -4.32
CA TYR A 162 -10.20 10.87 -3.90
C TYR A 162 -10.39 9.69 -4.86
N GLN A 163 -10.43 9.97 -6.17
CA GLN A 163 -10.54 8.94 -7.21
C GLN A 163 -9.32 8.00 -7.21
N SER A 164 -8.12 8.55 -7.07
CA SER A 164 -6.89 7.78 -7.02
C SER A 164 -6.81 6.87 -5.79
N ALA A 165 -7.22 7.38 -4.62
CA ALA A 165 -7.29 6.61 -3.39
C ALA A 165 -8.24 5.42 -3.54
N GLN A 166 -9.38 5.60 -4.22
CA GLN A 166 -10.32 4.50 -4.51
C GLN A 166 -9.66 3.39 -5.35
N ILE A 167 -8.94 3.76 -6.43
CA ILE A 167 -8.18 2.82 -7.26
C ILE A 167 -7.10 2.08 -6.43
N LEU A 168 -6.49 2.77 -5.46
CA LEU A 168 -5.46 2.22 -4.58
C LEU A 168 -6.02 1.39 -3.41
N GLY A 169 -7.35 1.28 -3.30
CA GLY A 169 -8.04 0.37 -2.40
C GLY A 169 -8.87 1.03 -1.30
N TYR A 170 -8.90 2.36 -1.21
CA TYR A 170 -9.81 3.05 -0.29
C TYR A 170 -11.26 2.78 -0.71
N GLN A 171 -12.08 2.34 0.24
CA GLN A 171 -13.52 2.25 0.01
C GLN A 171 -14.22 3.33 0.83
N PRO A 172 -15.10 4.15 0.23
CA PRO A 172 -15.92 5.11 0.96
C PRO A 172 -16.83 4.42 1.98
N TYR A 173 -17.50 5.21 2.81
CA TYR A 173 -18.38 4.75 3.88
C TYR A 173 -19.20 3.49 3.55
N HIS A 174 -19.08 2.50 4.43
CA HIS A 174 -19.91 1.29 4.46
C HIS A 174 -20.39 1.07 5.91
N PRO A 175 -21.66 0.68 6.15
CA PRO A 175 -22.23 0.56 7.51
C PRO A 175 -21.53 -0.40 8.47
N GLN A 176 -20.68 -1.30 7.96
CA GLN A 176 -20.00 -2.36 8.73
C GLN A 176 -18.54 -2.02 9.07
N ARG A 177 -18.09 -0.79 8.77
CA ARG A 177 -16.69 -0.38 8.98
C ARG A 177 -16.38 -0.17 10.47
N GLN A 178 -15.21 -0.62 10.90
CA GLN A 178 -14.73 -0.39 12.26
C GLN A 178 -13.89 0.89 12.33
N LEU A 179 -14.34 1.84 13.15
CA LEU A 179 -13.60 3.06 13.48
C LEU A 179 -12.65 2.78 14.64
N VAL A 180 -11.44 3.32 14.57
CA VAL A 180 -10.56 3.41 15.74
C VAL A 180 -11.07 4.56 16.62
N SER A 181 -11.25 4.29 17.91
CA SER A 181 -11.69 5.30 18.86
C SER A 181 -10.64 6.42 19.00
N PRO A 182 -11.04 7.70 19.01
CA PRO A 182 -10.12 8.82 19.23
C PRO A 182 -9.34 8.73 20.56
N ALA A 183 -9.94 8.12 21.59
CA ALA A 183 -9.34 7.98 22.92
C ALA A 183 -8.19 6.97 22.99
N VAL A 184 -7.97 6.20 21.92
CA VAL A 184 -6.93 5.19 21.83
C VAL A 184 -5.63 5.85 21.37
N VAL A 185 -4.59 5.77 22.19
CA VAL A 185 -3.26 6.36 21.91
C VAL A 185 -2.46 5.51 20.92
N SER A 186 -2.70 4.18 20.92
CA SER A 186 -2.03 3.20 20.06
C SER A 186 -3.07 2.29 19.38
N SER A 187 -3.02 2.19 18.05
CA SER A 187 -3.97 1.36 17.29
C SER A 187 -3.23 0.43 16.36
N THR A 188 -3.60 -0.85 16.40
CA THR A 188 -3.05 -1.86 15.51
C THR A 188 -3.49 -1.53 14.08
N LEU A 189 -2.58 -1.00 13.25
CA LEU A 189 -2.82 -0.91 11.81
C LEU A 189 -3.16 -2.29 11.25
N TYR A 190 -3.90 -2.33 10.14
CA TYR A 190 -4.15 -3.54 9.39
C TYR A 190 -2.80 -4.21 9.10
N GLN A 191 -2.56 -5.31 9.78
CA GLN A 191 -1.46 -6.19 9.46
C GLN A 191 -1.96 -7.03 8.29
N ALA A 192 -1.11 -7.16 7.26
CA ALA A 192 -1.24 -8.30 6.37
C ALA A 192 -1.45 -9.52 7.28
N PRO A 193 -2.43 -10.41 7.03
CA PRO A 193 -2.42 -11.68 7.72
C PRO A 193 -0.98 -12.18 7.60
N THR A 194 -0.34 -12.46 8.75
CA THR A 194 0.77 -13.40 8.70
C THR A 194 0.19 -14.58 7.94
N THR A 195 0.95 -15.18 7.04
CA THR A 195 0.58 -16.49 6.50
C THR A 195 0.69 -17.52 7.64
N SER A 196 -0.03 -17.29 8.73
CA SER A 196 -0.49 -18.25 9.70
C SER A 196 -1.76 -18.79 9.09
N GLY A 197 -1.67 -20.02 8.58
CA GLY A 197 -2.82 -20.72 8.05
C GLY A 197 -3.95 -20.68 9.08
N SER A 198 -5.06 -20.06 8.73
CA SER A 198 -6.32 -20.31 9.42
C SER A 198 -7.41 -20.55 8.39
N SER A 199 -7.84 -21.81 8.37
CA SER A 199 -9.21 -22.25 8.09
C SER A 199 -9.96 -21.53 6.96
N ASN A 200 -9.51 -21.74 5.72
CA ASN A 200 -10.46 -21.82 4.62
C ASN A 200 -10.74 -23.29 4.40
N THR A 201 -12.01 -23.70 4.37
CA THR A 201 -12.44 -25.03 3.97
C THR A 201 -11.73 -25.39 2.67
N TRP A 202 -10.70 -26.24 2.75
CA TRP A 202 -9.94 -26.64 1.57
C TRP A 202 -10.86 -27.40 0.64
N SER A 203 -10.75 -27.16 -0.67
CA SER A 203 -11.34 -28.07 -1.63
C SER A 203 -10.68 -29.45 -1.50
N ASP A 204 -11.38 -30.51 -1.89
CA ASP A 204 -10.82 -31.87 -1.91
C ASP A 204 -9.49 -31.91 -2.70
N GLU A 205 -9.39 -31.10 -3.76
CA GLU A 205 -8.17 -30.93 -4.55
C GLU A 205 -7.04 -30.24 -3.75
N SER A 206 -7.35 -29.18 -3.01
CA SER A 206 -6.37 -28.50 -2.16
C SER A 206 -5.88 -29.43 -1.05
N GLN A 207 -6.78 -30.22 -0.46
CA GLN A 207 -6.44 -31.22 0.55
C GLN A 207 -5.59 -32.35 -0.04
N PHE A 208 -5.93 -32.83 -1.23
CA PHE A 208 -5.14 -33.81 -1.96
C PHE A 208 -3.72 -33.28 -2.22
N ILE A 209 -3.58 -32.07 -2.78
CA ILE A 209 -2.27 -31.46 -3.05
C ILE A 209 -1.45 -31.32 -1.76
N TYR A 210 -2.10 -30.87 -0.68
CA TYR A 210 -1.43 -30.71 0.61
C TYR A 210 -1.00 -32.03 1.25
N SER A 211 -1.69 -33.13 0.97
CA SER A 211 -1.35 -34.46 1.52
C SER A 211 -0.43 -35.30 0.63
N ASN A 212 -0.15 -34.87 -0.61
CA ASN A 212 0.57 -35.68 -1.59
C ASN A 212 1.83 -34.97 -2.13
N VAL A 213 2.93 -35.12 -1.39
CA VAL A 213 4.27 -34.73 -1.87
C VAL A 213 4.64 -35.59 -3.09
N GLY A 214 5.16 -34.96 -4.14
CA GLY A 214 5.44 -35.56 -5.45
C GLY A 214 4.31 -35.41 -6.47
N ALA A 215 3.10 -34.98 -6.06
CA ALA A 215 2.00 -34.73 -7.00
C ALA A 215 2.38 -33.65 -8.02
N THR A 216 1.95 -33.82 -9.27
CA THR A 216 2.13 -32.79 -10.30
C THR A 216 1.02 -31.76 -10.20
N VAL A 217 1.42 -30.49 -10.04
CA VAL A 217 0.51 -29.38 -9.80
C VAL A 217 0.89 -28.17 -10.62
N CYS A 218 -0.11 -27.31 -10.82
CA CYS A 218 0.01 -26.09 -11.58
C CYS A 218 -0.52 -24.89 -10.81
N ILE A 219 0.08 -23.73 -11.07
CA ILE A 219 -0.41 -22.43 -10.60
C ILE A 219 -0.49 -21.49 -11.79
N TYR A 220 -1.63 -20.81 -11.94
CA TYR A 220 -1.81 -19.77 -12.95
C TYR A 220 -1.56 -18.40 -12.33
N ASP A 221 -0.76 -17.59 -13.02
CA ASP A 221 -0.48 -16.21 -12.68
C ASP A 221 -0.75 -15.32 -13.90
N HIS A 222 -1.35 -14.14 -13.68
CA HIS A 222 -1.65 -13.18 -14.72
C HIS A 222 -0.95 -11.84 -14.42
N PRO A 223 0.36 -11.75 -14.62
CA PRO A 223 1.09 -10.51 -14.41
C PRO A 223 0.66 -9.46 -15.45
N GLN A 224 0.62 -8.19 -15.04
CA GLN A 224 0.25 -7.09 -15.93
C GLN A 224 1.17 -7.05 -17.16
N GLY A 225 0.57 -7.01 -18.36
CA GLY A 225 1.28 -6.99 -19.64
C GLY A 225 1.46 -8.36 -20.31
N ALA A 226 1.06 -9.47 -19.67
CA ALA A 226 0.99 -10.78 -20.33
C ALA A 226 -0.43 -11.01 -20.86
N PRO A 227 -0.69 -10.97 -22.19
CA PRO A 227 -2.06 -11.00 -22.74
C PRO A 227 -2.88 -12.25 -22.36
N SER A 228 -2.20 -13.31 -21.95
CA SER A 228 -2.80 -14.60 -21.58
C SER A 228 -2.39 -15.08 -20.18
N GLY A 229 -1.49 -14.38 -19.49
CA GLY A 229 -0.84 -14.89 -18.28
C GLY A 229 0.04 -16.13 -18.52
N TYR A 230 0.45 -16.78 -17.44
CA TYR A 230 1.34 -17.94 -17.45
C TYR A 230 0.87 -18.99 -16.45
N THR A 231 1.03 -20.26 -16.83
CA THR A 231 0.91 -21.37 -15.88
C THR A 231 2.29 -21.94 -15.59
N TYR A 232 2.62 -22.14 -14.31
CA TYR A 232 3.81 -22.85 -13.90
C TYR A 232 3.43 -24.26 -13.49
N ARG A 233 4.18 -25.26 -13.98
CA ARG A 233 3.95 -26.67 -13.70
C ARG A 233 5.17 -27.27 -12.99
N GLY A 234 4.89 -28.10 -11.99
CA GLY A 234 5.94 -28.75 -11.21
C GLY A 234 5.43 -29.85 -10.30
N GLN A 235 6.33 -30.39 -9.47
CA GLN A 235 5.99 -31.40 -8.47
C GLN A 235 6.01 -30.81 -7.06
N VAL A 236 5.05 -31.21 -6.23
CA VAL A 236 5.04 -30.85 -4.81
C VAL A 236 6.32 -31.36 -4.16
N HIS A 237 7.13 -30.44 -3.66
CA HIS A 237 8.39 -30.73 -2.99
C HIS A 237 8.22 -30.82 -1.48
N SER A 238 7.46 -29.89 -0.89
CA SER A 238 7.12 -29.92 0.53
C SER A 238 5.84 -29.13 0.82
N VAL A 239 5.22 -29.42 1.96
CA VAL A 239 3.97 -28.79 2.43
C VAL A 239 4.16 -28.35 3.87
N ASN A 240 3.69 -27.15 4.21
CA ASN A 240 3.75 -26.65 5.58
C ASN A 240 2.74 -25.52 5.80
N SER A 241 2.04 -25.54 6.94
CA SER A 241 1.12 -24.48 7.38
C SER A 241 0.13 -23.99 6.31
N GLY A 242 -0.42 -24.91 5.51
CA GLY A 242 -1.36 -24.62 4.42
C GLY A 242 -0.73 -24.05 3.14
N MET A 243 0.59 -23.99 3.07
CA MET A 243 1.37 -23.62 1.90
C MET A 243 1.98 -24.88 1.26
N VAL A 244 2.11 -24.85 -0.06
CA VAL A 244 2.65 -25.93 -0.87
C VAL A 244 3.81 -25.39 -1.69
N LYS A 245 5.01 -25.93 -1.45
CA LYS A 245 6.25 -25.63 -2.18
C LYS A 245 6.39 -26.62 -3.32
N VAL A 246 6.51 -26.12 -4.53
CA VAL A 246 6.53 -26.89 -5.77
C VAL A 246 7.84 -26.63 -6.50
N LEU A 247 8.49 -27.70 -6.95
CA LEU A 247 9.61 -27.63 -7.90
C LEU A 247 9.04 -27.47 -9.31
N ALA A 248 8.93 -26.23 -9.78
CA ALA A 248 8.46 -25.87 -11.10
C ALA A 248 9.56 -26.05 -12.15
N THR A 249 9.29 -26.90 -13.13
CA THR A 249 10.21 -27.24 -14.23
C THR A 249 9.72 -26.70 -15.57
N GLU A 250 8.47 -26.23 -15.63
CA GLU A 250 7.87 -25.71 -16.86
C GLU A 250 7.09 -24.41 -16.64
N LYS A 251 7.16 -23.53 -17.64
CA LYS A 251 6.31 -22.36 -17.79
C LYS A 251 5.54 -22.48 -19.09
N LEU A 252 4.22 -22.34 -19.03
CA LEU A 252 3.28 -22.47 -20.13
C LEU A 252 2.57 -21.13 -20.36
N GLN A 253 2.29 -20.80 -21.62
CA GLN A 253 1.49 -19.63 -21.95
C GLN A 253 0.01 -19.87 -21.65
N GLY A 254 -0.66 -18.94 -20.99
CA GLY A 254 -2.10 -19.06 -20.69
C GLY A 254 -2.43 -19.81 -19.40
N ASP A 255 -3.71 -19.81 -19.04
CA ASP A 255 -4.27 -20.77 -18.08
C ASP A 255 -4.50 -22.08 -18.80
N ILE A 256 -3.75 -23.14 -18.44
CA ILE A 256 -3.81 -24.43 -19.13
C ILE A 256 -5.18 -25.10 -19.08
N ARG A 257 -6.07 -24.71 -18.15
CA ARG A 257 -7.43 -25.26 -18.05
C ARG A 257 -8.34 -24.74 -19.16
N THR A 258 -7.99 -23.60 -19.75
CA THR A 258 -8.79 -22.91 -20.78
C THR A 258 -8.01 -22.62 -22.07
N ALA A 259 -6.69 -22.84 -22.06
CA ALA A 259 -5.84 -22.60 -23.21
C ALA A 259 -6.18 -23.57 -24.36
N PRO A 260 -6.27 -23.09 -25.62
CA PRO A 260 -6.60 -23.94 -26.76
C PRO A 260 -5.45 -24.86 -27.18
N ALA A 261 -4.21 -24.56 -26.77
CA ALA A 261 -3.03 -25.39 -27.01
C ALA A 261 -1.95 -25.12 -25.96
N PHE A 262 -1.15 -26.14 -25.62
CA PHE A 262 -0.02 -25.99 -24.72
C PHE A 262 1.19 -25.41 -25.45
N LYS A 263 1.60 -24.21 -25.05
CA LYS A 263 2.82 -23.57 -25.56
C LYS A 263 3.80 -23.35 -24.40
N ARG A 264 4.91 -24.08 -24.43
CA ARG A 264 6.02 -23.92 -23.48
C ARG A 264 6.77 -22.62 -23.77
N LEU A 265 7.01 -21.86 -22.71
CA LEU A 265 7.81 -20.66 -22.74
C LEU A 265 9.21 -20.95 -22.19
N GLU A 266 10.15 -20.08 -22.53
CA GLU A 266 11.49 -20.14 -21.94
C GLU A 266 11.40 -19.98 -20.42
N TRP A 267 12.09 -20.87 -19.72
CA TRP A 267 12.04 -20.99 -18.27
C TRP A 267 13.36 -21.51 -17.72
N HIS A 268 13.57 -21.31 -16.43
CA HIS A 268 14.68 -21.93 -15.70
C HIS A 268 14.54 -23.46 -15.71
N ARG A 269 15.66 -24.19 -15.57
CA ARG A 269 15.62 -25.66 -15.49
C ARG A 269 14.79 -26.15 -14.31
N GLU A 270 14.95 -25.48 -13.17
CA GLU A 270 14.28 -25.78 -11.92
C GLU A 270 14.09 -24.47 -11.15
N ALA A 271 12.89 -24.23 -10.61
CA ALA A 271 12.59 -23.11 -9.75
C ALA A 271 11.58 -23.51 -8.68
N TYR A 272 11.75 -23.06 -7.44
CA TYR A 272 10.78 -23.31 -6.39
C TYR A 272 9.73 -22.20 -6.35
N ILE A 273 8.46 -22.57 -6.46
CA ILE A 273 7.32 -21.67 -6.29
C ILE A 273 6.54 -22.17 -5.09
N THR A 274 6.13 -21.26 -4.22
CA THR A 274 5.33 -21.66 -3.06
C THR A 274 4.15 -20.72 -2.91
N ALA A 275 2.98 -21.30 -2.75
CA ALA A 275 1.71 -20.60 -2.63
C ALA A 275 0.77 -21.40 -1.71
N SER A 276 -0.39 -20.83 -1.38
CA SER A 276 -1.44 -21.55 -0.64
C SER A 276 -1.84 -22.82 -1.38
N ALA A 277 -2.18 -23.89 -0.65
CA ALA A 277 -2.75 -25.11 -1.24
C ALA A 277 -3.92 -24.81 -2.18
N SER A 278 -4.73 -23.80 -1.84
CA SER A 278 -5.89 -23.35 -2.64
C SER A 278 -5.53 -22.57 -3.92
N SER A 279 -4.27 -22.19 -4.11
CA SER A 279 -3.78 -21.52 -5.31
C SER A 279 -3.30 -22.52 -6.38
N TRP A 280 -3.06 -23.77 -5.98
CA TRP A 280 -2.63 -24.84 -6.85
C TRP A 280 -3.83 -25.66 -7.32
N PHE A 281 -3.68 -26.28 -8.49
CA PHE A 281 -4.59 -27.31 -8.99
C PHE A 281 -3.78 -28.46 -9.58
N VAL A 282 -4.36 -29.65 -9.60
CA VAL A 282 -3.72 -30.85 -10.17
C VAL A 282 -3.71 -30.72 -11.68
N CYS A 283 -2.56 -31.02 -12.30
CA CYS A 283 -2.40 -30.95 -13.74
C CYS A 283 -1.52 -32.09 -14.26
N SER A 284 -1.83 -32.57 -15.47
CA SER A 284 -1.19 -33.71 -16.14
C SER A 284 -0.59 -33.32 -17.48
#